data_AF-A0A0Q4FW84-F1
#
_entry.id   AF-A0A0Q4FW84-F1
#
_cell.length_a   1.000
_cell.length_b   1.000
_cell.length_c   1.000
_cell.angle_alpha   90.00
_cell.angle_beta   90.00
_cell.angle_gamma   90.00
#
_symmetry.space_group_name_H-M   'P 1'
#
loop_
_entity.id
_entity.type
_entity.pdbx_description
1 polymer ?
#
loop_
_entity_poly.entity_id
_entity_poly.type
_entity_poly.pdbx_seq_one_letter_code
_entity_poly.pdbx_strand_id
1 'polypeptide(L)'
;MKNLFDRLTNWVTLNKDVGRNLKGKTMQLIAVGTDADLPDGFTTPFFMTANYLELDYKGHLYFNSDDRLNDDEFAEMRKSFFSFIAI
;
A
#
# COMPACT_ATOMS: atom_id res chain seq x y z
N MET A 1 7.58 -6.61 6.24
CA MET A 1 6.99 -6.60 4.88
C MET A 1 7.84 -7.28 3.81
N LYS A 2 9.17 -7.06 3.74
CA LYS A 2 10.03 -7.63 2.68
C LYS A 2 9.85 -9.13 2.40
N ASN A 3 9.87 -9.96 3.45
CA ASN A 3 9.70 -11.41 3.31
C ASN A 3 8.34 -11.82 2.72
N LEU A 4 7.27 -11.04 2.94
CA LEU A 4 5.96 -11.31 2.37
C LEU A 4 5.98 -11.12 0.85
N PHE A 5 6.54 -10.00 0.40
CA PHE A 5 6.64 -9.67 -1.03
C PHE A 5 7.50 -10.71 -1.77
N ASP A 6 8.62 -11.13 -1.19
CA ASP A 6 9.47 -12.18 -1.77
C ASP A 6 8.72 -13.52 -1.91
N ARG A 7 7.84 -13.85 -0.94
CA ARG A 7 7.03 -15.07 -0.99
C ARG A 7 5.92 -14.98 -2.04
N LEU A 8 5.28 -13.81 -2.18
CA LEU A 8 4.26 -13.57 -3.21
C LEU A 8 4.85 -13.71 -4.62
N THR A 9 6.03 -13.12 -4.88
CA THR A 9 6.70 -13.24 -6.17
C THR A 9 7.18 -14.66 -6.47
N ASN A 10 7.60 -15.41 -5.45
CA ASN A 10 7.93 -16.83 -5.58
C ASN A 10 6.72 -17.67 -6.01
N TRP A 11 5.53 -17.40 -5.48
CA TRP A 11 4.32 -18.13 -5.87
C TRP A 11 3.94 -17.89 -7.33
N VAL A 12 4.09 -16.68 -7.86
CA VAL A 12 3.79 -16.43 -9.28
C VAL A 12 4.82 -17.09 -10.21
N THR A 13 6.01 -17.38 -9.71
CA THR A 13 7.07 -18.07 -10.48
C THR A 13 6.95 -19.59 -10.40
N LEU A 14 6.77 -20.14 -9.19
CA LEU A 14 6.81 -21.57 -8.88
C LEU A 14 5.43 -22.25 -8.90
N ASN A 15 4.36 -21.50 -8.61
CA ASN A 15 3.00 -22.01 -8.48
C ASN A 15 2.00 -21.07 -9.18
N LYS A 16 2.18 -20.95 -10.50
CA LYS A 16 1.53 -19.98 -11.38
C LYS A 16 0.00 -19.96 -11.26
N ASP A 17 -0.62 -21.13 -11.05
CA ASP A 17 -2.08 -21.23 -10.95
C ASP A 17 -2.61 -20.51 -9.70
N VAL A 18 -1.93 -20.64 -8.57
CA VAL A 18 -2.29 -19.91 -7.34
C VAL A 18 -1.90 -18.44 -7.46
N GLY A 19 -0.73 -18.13 -8.03
CA GLY A 19 -0.26 -16.76 -8.22
C GLY A 19 -1.19 -15.92 -9.10
N ARG A 20 -1.78 -16.51 -10.15
CA ARG A 20 -2.73 -15.85 -11.05
C ARG A 20 -4.02 -15.41 -10.37
N ASN A 21 -4.37 -15.97 -9.20
CA ASN A 21 -5.52 -15.51 -8.44
C ASN A 21 -5.35 -14.09 -7.89
N LEU A 22 -4.13 -13.56 -7.86
CA LEU A 22 -3.88 -12.17 -7.47
C LEU A 22 -4.23 -11.18 -8.58
N LYS A 23 -4.22 -11.60 -9.84
CA LYS A 23 -4.51 -10.74 -10.99
C LYS A 23 -5.85 -10.01 -10.83
N GLY A 24 -5.84 -8.72 -11.10
CA GLY A 24 -7.02 -7.85 -11.04
C GLY A 24 -7.46 -7.48 -9.61
N LYS A 25 -6.77 -7.95 -8.56
CA LYS A 25 -7.03 -7.47 -7.20
C LYS A 25 -6.44 -6.08 -7.01
N THR A 26 -7.06 -5.32 -6.11
CA THR A 26 -6.61 -4.00 -5.71
C THR A 26 -5.44 -4.08 -4.73
N MET A 27 -4.45 -3.22 -4.92
CA MET A 27 -3.39 -2.98 -3.94
C MET A 27 -3.37 -1.51 -3.53
N GLN A 28 -3.37 -1.29 -2.22
CA GLN A 28 -3.32 0.02 -1.58
C GLN A 28 -2.24 0.03 -0.51
N LEU A 29 -1.50 1.12 -0.41
CA LEU A 29 -0.45 1.29 0.59
C LEU A 29 -0.90 2.31 1.63
N ILE A 30 -0.83 1.93 2.90
CA ILE A 30 -0.99 2.86 4.01
C ILE A 30 0.29 2.80 4.81
N ALA A 31 0.93 3.96 4.97
CA ALA A 31 2.19 4.10 5.67
C ALA A 31 2.05 5.12 6.81
N VAL A 32 2.80 4.89 7.88
CA VAL A 32 2.94 5.81 9.00
C VAL A 32 4.42 6.01 9.26
N GLY A 33 4.84 7.24 9.49
CA GLY A 33 6.23 7.60 9.77
C GLY A 33 6.31 8.90 10.54
N THR A 34 7.52 9.38 10.79
CA THR A 34 7.78 10.65 11.53
C THR A 34 8.25 11.77 10.62
N ASP A 35 8.64 11.44 9.39
CA ASP A 35 9.08 12.42 8.40
C ASP A 35 7.87 13.20 7.85
N ALA A 36 8.11 14.45 7.41
CA ALA A 36 7.05 15.30 6.88
C ALA A 36 6.32 14.65 5.69
N ASP A 37 7.06 13.93 4.84
CA ASP A 37 6.55 13.22 3.68
C ASP A 37 7.25 11.87 3.50
N LEU A 38 6.67 11.02 2.65
CA LEU A 38 7.34 9.79 2.25
C LEU A 38 8.64 10.09 1.48
N PRO A 39 9.74 9.38 1.78
CA PRO A 39 10.97 9.52 1.01
C PRO A 39 10.77 9.24 -0.48
N ASP A 40 11.54 9.93 -1.32
CA ASP A 40 11.54 9.68 -2.75
C ASP A 40 11.77 8.20 -3.07
N GLY A 41 10.89 7.66 -3.90
CA GLY A 41 10.95 6.26 -4.33
C GLY A 41 10.46 5.24 -3.30
N PHE A 42 9.96 5.66 -2.13
CA PHE A 42 9.40 4.74 -1.13
C PHE A 42 8.28 3.85 -1.70
N THR A 43 7.43 4.42 -2.55
CA THR A 43 6.28 3.75 -3.16
C THR A 43 6.64 2.89 -4.38
N THR A 44 7.80 3.14 -4.99
CA THR A 44 8.29 2.45 -6.20
C THR A 44 8.27 0.92 -6.08
N PRO A 45 8.84 0.28 -5.04
CA PRO A 45 8.84 -1.19 -4.95
C PRO A 45 7.41 -1.76 -4.87
N PHE A 46 6.46 -1.04 -4.26
CA PHE A 46 5.06 -1.45 -4.19
C PHE A 46 4.41 -1.37 -5.57
N PHE A 47 4.53 -0.23 -6.26
CA PHE A 47 4.01 -0.06 -7.62
C PHE A 47 4.58 -1.11 -8.59
N MET A 48 5.89 -1.35 -8.57
CA MET A 48 6.53 -2.36 -9.41
C MET A 48 6.03 -3.78 -9.09
N THR A 49 5.83 -4.10 -7.81
CA THR A 49 5.26 -5.40 -7.42
C THR A 49 3.82 -5.54 -7.92
N ALA A 50 2.99 -4.51 -7.78
CA ALA A 50 1.61 -4.55 -8.28
C ALA A 50 1.58 -4.79 -9.79
N ASN A 51 2.40 -4.07 -10.56
CA ASN A 51 2.51 -4.30 -12.00
C ASN A 51 2.96 -5.73 -12.33
N TYR A 52 3.96 -6.24 -11.61
CA TYR A 52 4.47 -7.60 -11.81
C TYR A 52 3.41 -8.68 -11.51
N LEU A 53 2.57 -8.46 -10.49
CA LEU A 53 1.49 -9.36 -10.07
C LEU A 53 0.16 -9.11 -10.81
N GLU A 54 0.13 -8.18 -11.76
CA GLU A 54 -1.08 -7.73 -12.45
C GLU A 54 -2.19 -7.25 -11.49
N LEU A 55 -1.80 -6.56 -10.41
CA LEU A 55 -2.66 -5.90 -9.44
C LEU A 55 -2.98 -4.46 -9.87
N ASP A 56 -4.15 -3.97 -9.47
CA ASP A 56 -4.58 -2.59 -9.65
C ASP A 56 -4.08 -1.73 -8.48
N TYR A 57 -2.96 -1.01 -8.69
CA TYR A 57 -2.39 -0.14 -7.66
C TYR A 57 -3.14 1.18 -7.56
N LYS A 58 -3.81 1.43 -6.44
CA LYS A 58 -4.64 2.62 -6.20
C LYS A 58 -3.92 3.75 -5.48
N GLY A 59 -2.60 3.67 -5.38
CA GLY A 59 -1.77 4.67 -4.72
C GLY A 59 -1.52 4.39 -3.25
N HIS A 60 -1.30 5.46 -2.50
CA HIS A 60 -0.92 5.38 -1.10
C HIS A 60 -1.55 6.50 -0.25
N LEU A 61 -1.68 6.22 1.04
CA LEU A 61 -1.88 7.20 2.09
C LEU A 61 -0.68 7.17 3.03
N TYR A 62 -0.27 8.35 3.49
CA TYR A 62 0.77 8.51 4.50
C TYR A 62 0.24 9.36 5.64
N PHE A 63 0.57 8.97 6.87
CA PHE A 63 0.28 9.75 8.06
C PHE A 63 1.57 9.97 8.85
N ASN A 64 1.83 11.22 9.23
CA ASN A 64 2.91 11.51 10.16
C ASN A 64 2.42 11.25 11.60
N SER A 65 3.15 10.43 12.36
CA SER A 65 2.82 10.09 13.75
C SER A 65 3.23 11.16 14.76
N ASP A 66 4.12 12.09 14.38
CA ASP A 66 4.54 13.21 15.21
C ASP A 66 3.59 14.41 15.09
N ASP A 67 2.67 14.38 14.13
CA ASP A 67 1.64 15.41 13.97
C ASP A 67 0.72 15.42 15.20
N ARG A 68 0.64 16.59 15.83
CA ARG A 68 -0.31 16.86 16.90
C ARG A 68 -1.62 17.32 16.29
N LEU A 69 -2.50 16.36 16.06
CA LEU A 69 -3.81 16.60 15.49
C LEU A 69 -4.80 17.07 16.56
N ASN A 70 -5.61 18.06 16.23
CA ASN A 70 -6.83 18.36 16.96
C ASN A 70 -7.98 17.41 16.55
N ASP A 71 -9.13 17.50 17.23
CA ASP A 71 -10.26 16.60 16.99
C ASP A 71 -10.81 16.68 15.56
N ASP A 72 -10.82 17.87 14.95
CA ASP A 72 -11.30 18.08 13.59
C ASP A 72 -10.33 17.49 12.56
N GLU A 73 -9.04 17.74 12.71
CA GLU A 73 -7.98 17.15 11.87
C GLU A 73 -7.98 15.62 11.94
N PHE A 74 -8.19 15.07 13.14
CA PHE A 74 -8.30 13.63 13.33
C PHE A 74 -9.56 13.04 12.68
N ALA A 75 -10.68 13.77 12.71
CA ALA A 75 -11.90 13.36 12.02
C ALA A 75 -11.70 13.35 10.49
N GLU A 76 -11.02 14.35 9.93
CA GLU A 76 -10.69 14.38 8.50
C GLU A 76 -9.71 13.26 8.11
N MET A 77 -8.70 13.01 8.93
CA MET A 77 -7.77 11.88 8.73
C MET A 77 -8.52 10.54 8.68
N ARG A 78 -9.48 10.34 9.59
CA ARG A 78 -10.35 9.13 9.58
C ARG A 78 -11.20 9.05 8.32
N LYS A 79 -11.81 10.15 7.87
CA LYS A 79 -12.59 10.18 6.62
C LYS A 79 -11.72 9.82 5.42
N SER A 80 -10.52 10.39 5.32
CA SER A 80 -9.53 10.07 4.29
C SER A 80 -9.17 8.59 4.30
N PHE A 81 -8.83 8.02 5.47
CA PHE A 81 -8.52 6.60 5.63
C PHE A 81 -9.67 5.70 5.14
N PHE A 82 -10.90 5.92 5.61
CA PHE A 82 -12.04 5.09 5.24
C PHE A 82 -12.42 5.25 3.77
N SER A 83 -12.37 6.47 3.24
CA SER A 83 -12.60 6.71 1.81
C SER A 83 -11.58 6.01 0.94
N PHE A 84 -10.32 5.90 1.40
CA PHE A 84 -9.29 5.20 0.66
C PHE A 84 -9.55 3.69 0.64
N ILE A 85 -9.83 3.07 1.78
CA ILE A 85 -9.97 1.59 1.83
C ILE A 85 -11.31 1.05 1.31
N ALA A 86 -12.30 1.91 1.02
CA ALA A 86 -13.66 1.50 0.64
C ALA A 86 -13.83 1.07 -0.84
N ILE A 87 -12.80 0.47 -1.45
CA ILE A 87 -12.81 -0.01 -2.84
C ILE A 87 -13.35 -1.45 -2.96
#